data_AF-A0A9Q1HK30-F1
#
_entry.id   AF-A0A9Q1HK30-F1
#
_cell.length_a   1.000
_cell.length_b   1.000
_cell.length_c   1.000
_cell.angle_alpha   90.00
_cell.angle_beta   90.00
_cell.angle_gamma   90.00
#
_symmetry.space_group_name_H-M   'P 1'
#
loop_
_entity.id
_entity.type
_entity.pdbx_description
1 polymer ?
#
loop_
_entity_poly.entity_id
_entity_poly.type
_entity_poly.pdbx_seq_one_letter_code
_entity_poly.pdbx_strand_id
1 'polypeptide(L)'
;MASTSAPYQTAIRGKIIAIGPEKDFITSSGEPRKFTQLGLATREKAIKVFHYAPEKIRMIKEGNCVLIKNCNSRQDGHITLNSTSIMYMRANIDIPQAIIQDAKQLIHPPEARLVTIQEANASPVKSTVTLQGFITQDENVRSVNVGGRATAVRGMTLEDKTGKIRLSLWREKATSPIKIGDFVEATNLAITKFNSESTAGSTARTLIKVIL
;
A
#
# COMPACT_ATOMS: atom_id res chain seq x y z
N MET A 1 -29.45 -12.65 1.52
CA MET A 1 -30.00 -11.29 1.43
C MET A 1 -28.98 -10.40 0.76
N ALA A 2 -29.40 -9.68 -0.29
CA ALA A 2 -28.54 -8.98 -1.23
C ALA A 2 -27.80 -7.79 -0.59
N SER A 3 -26.51 -7.66 -0.87
CA SER A 3 -25.71 -6.49 -0.52
C SER A 3 -25.99 -5.37 -1.52
N THR A 4 -26.89 -4.45 -1.17
CA THR A 4 -27.17 -3.25 -1.94
C THR A 4 -25.92 -2.36 -1.98
N SER A 5 -25.22 -2.34 -3.11
CA SER A 5 -24.13 -1.38 -3.35
C SER A 5 -24.70 0.04 -3.40
N ALA A 6 -24.07 0.96 -2.69
CA ALA A 6 -24.38 2.39 -2.70
C ALA A 6 -24.54 2.94 -4.14
N PRO A 7 -25.37 3.98 -4.34
CA PRO A 7 -25.70 4.48 -5.68
C PRO A 7 -24.45 4.92 -6.45
N TYR A 8 -24.41 4.61 -7.75
CA TYR A 8 -23.38 5.05 -8.70
C TYR A 8 -23.08 6.55 -8.52
N GLN A 9 -21.81 6.92 -8.32
CA GLN A 9 -21.44 8.34 -8.35
C GLN A 9 -21.27 8.84 -9.79
N THR A 10 -21.74 10.07 -9.99
CA THR A 10 -22.17 10.85 -11.17
C THR A 10 -21.13 11.11 -12.28
N ALA A 11 -20.12 10.27 -12.41
CA ALA A 11 -18.91 10.52 -13.19
C ALA A 11 -17.94 11.51 -12.51
N ILE A 12 -16.64 11.27 -12.70
CA ILE A 12 -15.56 12.02 -12.07
C ILE A 12 -14.61 12.51 -13.15
N ARG A 13 -14.35 13.81 -13.16
CA ARG A 13 -13.38 14.42 -14.07
C ARG A 13 -12.07 14.69 -13.33
N GLY A 14 -10.96 14.28 -13.91
CA GLY A 14 -9.64 14.54 -13.34
C GLY A 14 -8.51 14.26 -14.32
N LYS A 15 -7.29 14.60 -13.91
CA LYS A 15 -6.05 14.30 -14.64
C LYS A 15 -5.39 13.08 -14.03
N ILE A 16 -5.00 12.12 -14.87
CA ILE A 16 -4.17 10.99 -14.46
C ILE A 16 -2.77 11.53 -14.22
N ILE A 17 -2.32 11.52 -12.96
CA ILE A 17 -1.00 12.01 -12.56
C ILE A 17 0.02 10.87 -12.51
N ALA A 18 -0.40 9.68 -12.08
CA ALA A 18 0.49 8.53 -11.96
C ALA A 18 -0.25 7.23 -12.27
N ILE A 19 0.45 6.27 -12.88
CA ILE A 19 -0.05 4.92 -13.16
C ILE A 19 0.88 3.91 -12.47
N GLY A 20 0.33 3.14 -11.53
CA GLY A 20 1.06 2.09 -10.85
C GLY A 20 1.29 0.87 -11.73
N PRO A 21 2.23 -0.02 -11.38
CA PRO A 21 2.42 -1.27 -12.08
C PRO A 21 1.17 -2.15 -11.97
N GLU A 22 0.96 -3.03 -12.95
CA GLU A 22 -0.02 -4.10 -12.83
C GLU A 22 0.35 -5.02 -11.67
N LYS A 23 -0.67 -5.42 -10.90
CA LYS A 23 -0.55 -6.32 -9.77
C LYS A 23 -1.54 -7.45 -9.92
N ASP A 24 -1.09 -8.65 -9.60
CA ASP A 24 -1.97 -9.81 -9.54
C ASP A 24 -2.78 -9.79 -8.24
N PHE A 25 -4.01 -10.26 -8.33
CA PHE A 25 -4.85 -10.56 -7.19
C PHE A 25 -5.72 -11.77 -7.50
N ILE A 26 -6.27 -12.38 -6.46
CA ILE A 26 -7.23 -13.47 -6.62
C ILE A 26 -8.59 -12.93 -6.16
N THR A 27 -9.60 -13.14 -7.01
CA THR A 27 -10.98 -12.75 -6.74
C THR A 27 -11.60 -13.58 -5.62
N SER A 28 -12.78 -13.17 -5.14
CA SER A 28 -13.54 -13.93 -4.15
C SER A 28 -13.96 -15.32 -4.66
N SER A 29 -14.07 -15.52 -5.98
CA SER A 29 -14.36 -16.82 -6.60
C SER A 29 -13.10 -17.68 -6.82
N GLY A 30 -11.91 -17.19 -6.46
CA GLY A 30 -10.65 -17.93 -6.63
C GLY A 30 -9.95 -17.69 -7.97
N GLU A 31 -10.52 -16.90 -8.88
CA GLU A 31 -9.88 -16.61 -10.17
C GLU A 31 -8.73 -15.61 -10.03
N PRO A 32 -7.57 -15.86 -10.67
CA PRO A 32 -6.49 -14.88 -10.77
C PRO A 32 -6.90 -13.77 -11.75
N ARG A 33 -6.66 -12.52 -11.34
CA ARG A 33 -6.92 -11.32 -12.16
C ARG A 33 -5.84 -10.28 -11.90
N LYS A 34 -5.82 -9.24 -12.71
CA LYS A 34 -4.92 -8.10 -12.59
C LYS A 34 -5.65 -6.82 -12.25
N PHE A 35 -4.97 -5.94 -11.53
CA PHE A 35 -5.42 -4.58 -11.33
C PHE A 35 -4.24 -3.61 -11.40
N THR A 36 -4.53 -2.34 -11.65
CA THR A 36 -3.57 -1.25 -11.50
C THR A 36 -4.16 -0.16 -10.60
N GLN A 37 -3.30 0.74 -10.12
CA GLN A 37 -3.70 1.88 -9.31
C GLN A 37 -3.38 3.17 -10.06
N LEU A 38 -4.29 4.13 -10.07
CA LEU A 38 -4.11 5.43 -10.72
C LEU A 38 -4.20 6.55 -9.68
N GLY A 39 -3.30 7.52 -9.79
CA GLY A 39 -3.36 8.77 -9.04
C GLY A 39 -4.16 9.78 -9.85
N LEU A 40 -5.41 10.00 -9.48
CA LEU A 40 -6.29 10.95 -10.16
C LEU A 40 -6.30 12.28 -9.39
N ALA A 41 -5.95 13.36 -10.05
CA ALA A 41 -6.10 14.70 -9.50
C ALA A 41 -7.37 15.35 -10.06
N THR A 42 -8.29 15.77 -9.19
CA THR A 42 -9.38 16.69 -9.54
C THR A 42 -8.95 18.12 -9.23
N ARG A 43 -9.83 19.10 -9.42
CA ARG A 43 -9.56 20.49 -8.98
C ARG A 43 -9.51 20.64 -7.45
N GLU A 44 -10.08 19.68 -6.72
CA GLU A 44 -10.33 19.79 -5.28
C GLU A 44 -9.51 18.79 -4.48
N LYS A 45 -9.20 17.61 -5.03
CA LYS A 45 -8.54 16.55 -4.29
C LYS A 45 -7.78 15.56 -5.16
N ALA A 46 -6.81 14.91 -4.53
CA ALA A 46 -6.16 13.72 -5.06
C ALA A 46 -6.97 12.49 -4.67
N ILE A 47 -7.11 11.54 -5.60
CA ILE A 47 -7.88 10.33 -5.40
C ILE A 47 -7.09 9.13 -5.91
N LYS A 48 -7.01 8.09 -5.07
CA LYS A 48 -6.46 6.81 -5.47
C LYS A 48 -7.55 5.96 -6.12
N VAL A 49 -7.31 5.57 -7.36
CA VAL A 49 -8.23 4.79 -8.17
C VAL A 49 -7.70 3.36 -8.30
N PHE A 50 -8.51 2.36 -7.98
CA PHE A 50 -8.22 0.95 -8.23
C PHE A 50 -8.92 0.53 -9.51
N HIS A 51 -8.17 0.11 -10.52
CA HIS A 51 -8.74 -0.34 -11.79
C HIS A 51 -8.54 -1.84 -11.98
N TYR A 52 -9.62 -2.60 -11.92
CA TYR A 52 -9.65 -4.07 -12.02
C TYR A 52 -9.84 -4.60 -13.46
N ALA A 53 -9.54 -3.77 -14.46
CA ALA A 53 -9.57 -4.11 -15.89
C ALA A 53 -8.49 -3.29 -16.63
N PRO A 54 -7.20 -3.43 -16.22
CA PRO A 54 -6.10 -2.60 -16.72
C PRO A 54 -5.92 -2.67 -18.25
N GLU A 55 -6.34 -3.76 -18.88
CA GLU A 55 -6.30 -3.94 -20.33
C GLU A 55 -7.15 -2.92 -21.10
N LYS A 56 -8.18 -2.33 -20.46
CA LYS A 56 -9.07 -1.35 -21.09
C LYS A 56 -8.50 0.06 -21.16
N ILE A 57 -7.36 0.32 -20.54
CA ILE A 57 -6.79 1.66 -20.41
C ILE A 57 -5.43 1.83 -21.07
N ARG A 58 -5.09 0.92 -22.00
CA ARG A 58 -3.81 0.94 -22.74
C ARG A 58 -3.54 2.27 -23.47
N MET A 59 -4.59 3.01 -23.84
CA MET A 59 -4.47 4.32 -24.48
C MET A 59 -4.37 5.50 -23.50
N ILE A 60 -4.66 5.28 -22.22
CA ILE A 60 -4.58 6.30 -21.18
C ILE A 60 -3.15 6.37 -20.65
N LYS A 61 -2.59 7.57 -20.63
CA LYS A 61 -1.24 7.87 -20.15
C LYS A 61 -1.28 8.90 -19.03
N GLU A 62 -0.20 8.96 -18.26
CA GLU A 62 0.04 10.07 -17.35
C GLU A 62 -0.07 11.41 -18.11
N GLY A 63 -0.67 12.39 -17.45
CA GLY A 63 -1.01 13.70 -18.03
C GLY A 63 -2.37 13.76 -18.73
N ASN A 64 -3.00 12.63 -19.09
CA ASN A 64 -4.32 12.67 -19.72
C ASN A 64 -5.41 13.14 -18.75
N CYS A 65 -6.26 14.05 -19.21
CA CYS A 65 -7.50 14.38 -18.51
C CYS A 65 -8.62 13.47 -18.99
N VAL A 66 -9.36 12.90 -18.04
CA VAL A 66 -10.41 11.93 -18.30
C VAL A 66 -11.70 12.29 -17.57
N LEU A 67 -12.82 11.97 -18.19
CA LEU A 67 -14.12 11.83 -17.52
C LEU A 67 -14.39 10.34 -17.33
N ILE A 68 -14.45 9.90 -16.08
CA ILE A 68 -14.67 8.52 -15.69
C ILE A 68 -16.15 8.32 -15.35
N LYS A 69 -16.84 7.42 -16.04
CA LYS A 69 -18.23 7.02 -15.76
C LYS A 69 -18.29 5.60 -15.17
N ASN A 70 -19.40 5.26 -14.53
CA ASN A 70 -19.67 3.96 -13.91
C ASN A 70 -18.57 3.56 -12.91
N CYS A 71 -18.17 4.50 -12.05
CA CYS A 71 -17.19 4.29 -11.01
C CYS A 71 -17.86 4.12 -9.64
N ASN A 72 -17.24 3.31 -8.77
CA ASN A 72 -17.72 3.09 -7.42
C ASN A 72 -16.82 3.82 -6.42
N SER A 73 -17.40 4.71 -5.63
CA SER A 73 -16.69 5.38 -4.53
C SER A 73 -16.77 4.54 -3.27
N ARG A 74 -15.64 4.38 -2.59
CA ARG A 74 -15.54 3.67 -1.32
C ARG A 74 -15.62 4.64 -0.15
N GLN A 75 -15.98 4.13 1.03
CA GLN A 75 -16.06 4.91 2.28
C GLN A 75 -14.70 5.51 2.69
N ASP A 76 -13.59 4.88 2.30
CA ASP A 76 -12.23 5.35 2.53
C ASP A 76 -11.77 6.43 1.53
N GLY A 77 -12.67 6.92 0.67
CA GLY A 77 -12.38 7.97 -0.31
C GLY A 77 -11.74 7.47 -1.60
N HIS A 78 -11.46 6.17 -1.73
CA HIS A 78 -10.94 5.59 -2.97
C HIS A 78 -12.03 5.41 -4.03
N ILE A 79 -11.61 5.37 -5.30
CA ILE A 79 -12.50 5.01 -6.42
C ILE A 79 -12.12 3.62 -6.91
N THR A 80 -13.11 2.84 -7.31
CA THR A 80 -12.95 1.55 -7.97
C THR A 80 -13.54 1.57 -9.37
N LEU A 81 -12.76 1.12 -10.35
CA LEU A 81 -13.15 0.91 -11.74
C LEU A 81 -13.12 -0.59 -12.05
N ASN A 82 -14.13 -1.04 -12.77
CA ASN A 82 -14.28 -2.43 -13.22
C ASN A 82 -14.45 -2.49 -14.74
N SER A 83 -14.89 -3.63 -15.27
CA SER A 83 -15.08 -3.81 -16.71
C SER A 83 -16.20 -2.95 -17.31
N THR A 84 -17.12 -2.39 -16.52
CA THR A 84 -18.21 -1.52 -17.00
C THR A 84 -17.89 -0.03 -16.85
N SER A 85 -16.77 0.31 -16.19
CA SER A 85 -16.26 1.67 -16.11
C SER A 85 -15.74 2.15 -17.45
N ILE A 86 -16.05 3.41 -17.80
CA ILE A 86 -15.70 4.01 -19.09
C ILE A 86 -14.93 5.30 -18.84
N MET A 87 -13.84 5.52 -19.56
CA MET A 87 -13.07 6.75 -19.51
C MET A 87 -13.07 7.45 -20.86
N TYR A 88 -13.47 8.72 -20.87
CA TYR A 88 -13.39 9.57 -22.06
C TYR A 88 -12.29 10.59 -21.90
N MET A 89 -11.39 10.71 -22.88
CA MET A 89 -10.40 11.79 -22.91
C MET A 89 -11.10 13.15 -22.96
N ARG A 90 -10.52 14.13 -22.27
CA ARG A 90 -11.01 15.49 -22.16
C ARG A 90 -9.86 16.48 -22.29
N ALA A 91 -10.20 17.71 -22.64
CA ALA A 91 -9.28 18.83 -22.56
C ALA A 91 -8.70 18.97 -21.15
N ASN A 92 -7.46 19.46 -21.10
CA ASN A 92 -6.75 19.70 -19.86
C ASN A 92 -7.55 20.59 -18.90
N ILE A 93 -7.37 20.33 -17.61
CA ILE A 93 -7.89 21.17 -16.54
C ILE A 93 -6.71 21.71 -15.74
N ASP A 94 -6.87 22.95 -15.29
CA ASP A 94 -5.96 23.53 -14.31
C ASP A 94 -6.21 22.90 -12.94
N ILE A 95 -5.14 22.48 -12.27
CA ILE A 95 -5.16 21.74 -11.02
C ILE A 95 -4.04 22.32 -10.14
N PRO A 96 -4.33 22.70 -8.88
CA PRO A 96 -3.31 23.13 -7.93
C PRO A 96 -2.15 22.13 -7.81
N GLN A 97 -0.92 22.65 -7.80
CA GLN A 97 0.29 21.82 -7.76
C GLN A 97 0.33 20.90 -6.54
N ALA A 98 -0.21 21.33 -5.39
CA ALA A 98 -0.32 20.49 -4.19
C ALA A 98 -1.11 19.21 -4.46
N ILE A 99 -2.26 19.31 -5.13
CA ILE A 99 -3.10 18.16 -5.47
C ILE A 99 -2.40 17.22 -6.46
N ILE A 100 -1.62 17.78 -7.40
CA ILE A 100 -0.79 16.99 -8.30
C ILE A 100 0.24 16.18 -7.50
N GLN A 101 0.93 16.81 -6.55
CA GLN A 101 1.89 16.11 -5.70
C GLN A 101 1.23 15.03 -4.85
N ASP A 102 0.09 15.33 -4.23
CA ASP A 102 -0.67 14.35 -3.45
C ASP A 102 -1.08 13.14 -4.30
N ALA A 103 -1.61 13.38 -5.52
CA ALA A 103 -2.02 12.32 -6.43
C ALA A 103 -0.84 11.44 -6.88
N LYS A 104 0.34 12.04 -7.07
CA LYS A 104 1.58 11.30 -7.34
C LYS A 104 1.98 10.44 -6.15
N GLN A 105 1.95 10.99 -4.94
CA GLN A 105 2.31 10.28 -3.70
C GLN A 105 1.35 9.13 -3.36
N LEU A 106 0.08 9.19 -3.78
CA LEU A 106 -0.86 8.08 -3.61
C LEU A 106 -0.42 6.81 -4.36
N ILE A 107 0.35 6.94 -5.45
CA ILE A 107 0.85 5.83 -6.27
C ILE A 107 2.32 5.54 -6.02
N HIS A 108 3.11 6.59 -5.84
CA HIS A 108 4.53 6.53 -5.52
C HIS A 108 4.76 7.20 -4.17
N PRO A 109 4.41 6.53 -3.05
CA PRO A 109 4.58 7.14 -1.74
C PRO A 109 6.07 7.36 -1.49
N PRO A 110 6.44 8.47 -0.84
CA PRO A 110 7.84 8.72 -0.50
C PRO A 110 8.40 7.57 0.34
N GLU A 111 9.72 7.42 0.31
CA GLU A 111 10.40 6.47 1.17
C GLU A 111 10.15 6.81 2.63
N ALA A 112 10.02 5.78 3.45
CA ALA A 112 9.76 5.95 4.86
C ALA A 112 11.01 6.50 5.57
N ARG A 113 10.83 7.52 6.41
CA ARG A 113 11.91 8.14 7.16
C ARG A 113 12.57 7.12 8.10
N LEU A 114 13.90 7.14 8.17
CA LEU A 114 14.67 6.43 9.20
C LEU A 114 14.42 7.08 10.57
N VAL A 115 13.98 6.27 11.53
CA VAL A 115 13.68 6.70 12.91
C VAL A 115 14.37 5.77 13.90
N THR A 116 14.50 6.21 15.15
CA THR A 116 14.95 5.33 16.24
C THR A 116 13.84 4.39 16.66
N ILE A 117 14.19 3.25 17.28
CA ILE A 117 13.19 2.31 17.78
C ILE A 117 12.29 2.94 18.86
N GLN A 118 12.83 3.80 19.73
CA GLN A 118 12.03 4.56 20.68
C GLN A 118 10.98 5.44 20.00
N GLU A 119 11.34 6.15 18.94
CA GLU A 119 10.40 6.99 18.17
C GLU A 119 9.34 6.13 17.47
N ALA A 120 9.75 4.98 16.91
CA ALA A 120 8.83 4.02 16.30
C ALA A 120 7.78 3.48 17.28
N ASN A 121 8.20 3.16 18.50
CA ASN A 121 7.31 2.68 19.56
C ASN A 121 6.27 3.74 19.98
N ALA A 122 6.64 5.02 19.94
CA ALA A 122 5.76 6.15 20.23
C ALA A 122 4.89 6.58 19.03
N SER A 123 5.16 6.05 17.83
CA SER A 123 4.47 6.46 16.60
C SER A 123 2.99 6.01 16.57
N PRO A 124 2.10 6.78 15.93
CA PRO A 124 0.72 6.37 15.71
C PRO A 124 0.63 5.05 14.90
N VAL A 125 -0.42 4.28 15.15
CA VAL A 125 -0.73 3.08 14.36
C VAL A 125 -0.94 3.47 12.88
N LYS A 126 -0.48 2.62 11.96
CA LYS A 126 -0.40 2.85 10.50
C LYS A 126 0.69 3.82 10.04
N SER A 127 1.50 4.37 10.95
CA SER A 127 2.72 5.09 10.54
C SER A 127 3.64 4.16 9.75
N THR A 128 4.30 4.70 8.72
CA THR A 128 5.29 3.94 7.94
C THR A 128 6.67 4.48 8.26
N VAL A 129 7.59 3.61 8.69
CA VAL A 129 8.94 3.97 9.14
C VAL A 129 10.01 3.08 8.51
N THR A 130 11.25 3.55 8.52
CA THR A 130 12.45 2.74 8.28
C THR A 130 13.19 2.60 9.61
N LEU A 131 13.69 1.41 9.90
CA LEU A 131 14.44 1.11 11.13
C LEU A 131 15.77 0.47 10.81
N GLN A 132 16.76 0.73 11.66
CA GLN A 132 18.04 0.05 11.67
C GLN A 132 18.31 -0.52 13.07
N GLY A 133 18.92 -1.69 13.14
CA GLY A 133 19.25 -2.32 14.43
C GLY A 133 19.80 -3.74 14.28
N PHE A 134 20.23 -4.30 15.41
CA PHE A 134 20.62 -5.70 15.51
C PHE A 134 19.42 -6.60 15.68
N ILE A 135 19.44 -7.75 15.02
CA ILE A 135 18.51 -8.83 15.34
C ILE A 135 18.97 -9.52 16.62
N THR A 136 18.18 -9.44 17.68
CA THR A 136 18.52 -10.06 18.98
C THR A 136 17.70 -11.31 19.29
N GLN A 137 16.55 -11.49 18.62
CA GLN A 137 15.73 -12.68 18.72
C GLN A 137 15.13 -13.07 17.37
N ASP A 138 14.91 -14.36 17.19
CA ASP A 138 14.39 -14.94 15.97
C ASP A 138 13.44 -16.09 16.29
N GLU A 139 12.17 -15.94 15.92
CA GLU A 139 11.14 -16.97 16.07
C GLU A 139 11.07 -17.84 14.80
N ASN A 140 10.59 -19.08 14.95
CA ASN A 140 10.32 -19.93 13.80
C ASN A 140 9.21 -19.35 12.91
N VAL A 141 9.33 -19.57 11.60
CA VAL A 141 8.25 -19.27 10.65
C VAL A 141 7.03 -20.10 11.02
N ARG A 142 5.90 -19.44 11.21
CA ARG A 142 4.60 -20.07 11.47
C ARG A 142 3.58 -19.70 10.41
N SER A 143 2.53 -20.50 10.28
CA SER A 143 1.42 -20.25 9.36
C SER A 143 0.21 -19.73 10.13
N VAL A 144 -0.41 -18.65 9.64
CA VAL A 144 -1.64 -18.08 10.19
C VAL A 144 -2.71 -17.97 9.10
N ASN A 145 -3.99 -18.11 9.45
CA ASN A 145 -5.08 -17.95 8.49
C ASN A 145 -5.41 -16.46 8.31
N VAL A 146 -5.22 -15.95 7.09
CA VAL A 146 -5.59 -14.58 6.70
C VAL A 146 -6.56 -14.66 5.54
N GLY A 147 -7.83 -14.33 5.78
CA GLY A 147 -8.87 -14.34 4.74
C GLY A 147 -9.08 -15.71 4.10
N GLY A 148 -9.05 -16.78 4.89
CA GLY A 148 -9.23 -18.16 4.41
C GLY A 148 -7.96 -18.80 3.84
N ARG A 149 -6.80 -18.15 3.93
CA ARG A 149 -5.53 -18.65 3.37
C ARG A 149 -4.44 -18.77 4.42
N ALA A 150 -3.74 -19.90 4.39
CA ALA A 150 -2.49 -20.08 5.12
C ALA A 150 -1.45 -19.04 4.65
N THR A 151 -0.97 -18.21 5.57
CA THR A 151 -0.02 -17.13 5.32
C THR A 151 1.14 -17.24 6.29
N ALA A 152 2.37 -17.30 5.77
CA ALA A 152 3.58 -17.35 6.57
C ALA A 152 3.81 -16.03 7.33
N VAL A 153 4.24 -16.15 8.59
CA VAL A 153 4.69 -15.04 9.42
C VAL A 153 5.88 -15.48 10.28
N ARG A 154 6.87 -14.61 10.42
CA ARG A 154 8.05 -14.78 11.28
C ARG A 154 8.21 -13.57 12.19
N GLY A 155 8.34 -13.80 13.49
CA GLY A 155 8.66 -12.75 14.46
C GLY A 155 10.16 -12.66 14.65
N MET A 156 10.69 -11.44 14.70
CA MET A 156 12.07 -11.18 15.08
C MET A 156 12.10 -9.96 16.01
N THR A 157 13.13 -9.83 16.84
CA THR A 157 13.32 -8.62 17.66
C THR A 157 14.45 -7.81 17.08
N LEU A 158 14.17 -6.56 16.73
CA LEU A 158 15.14 -5.57 16.30
C LEU A 158 15.47 -4.66 17.48
N GLU A 159 16.75 -4.42 17.70
CA GLU A 159 17.25 -3.64 18.84
C GLU A 159 18.28 -2.59 18.39
N ASP A 160 18.13 -1.38 18.89
CA ASP A 160 19.10 -0.29 18.76
C ASP A 160 19.40 0.29 20.16
N LYS A 161 20.25 1.32 20.21
CA LYS A 161 20.61 2.00 21.46
C LYS A 161 19.44 2.66 22.22
N THR A 162 18.30 2.81 21.57
CA THR A 162 17.10 3.48 22.12
C THR A 162 16.02 2.51 22.58
N GLY A 163 16.11 1.23 22.17
CA GLY A 163 15.22 0.19 22.66
C GLY A 163 15.05 -0.97 21.67
N LYS A 164 13.99 -1.75 21.89
CA LYS A 164 13.64 -2.92 21.09
C LYS A 164 12.23 -2.82 20.51
N ILE A 165 12.01 -3.45 19.37
CA ILE A 165 10.70 -3.58 18.73
C ILE A 165 10.57 -4.92 18.04
N ARG A 166 9.37 -5.52 18.14
CA ARG A 166 9.07 -6.76 17.43
C ARG A 166 8.82 -6.48 15.95
N LEU A 167 9.66 -7.04 15.10
CA LEU A 167 9.52 -7.08 13.66
C LEU A 167 8.64 -8.28 13.26
N SER A 168 7.53 -8.02 12.57
CA SER A 168 6.64 -9.06 12.04
C SER A 168 6.80 -9.16 10.54
N LEU A 169 7.49 -10.20 10.07
CA LEU A 169 7.74 -10.46 8.67
C LEU A 169 6.65 -11.35 8.09
N TRP A 170 5.99 -10.88 7.04
CA TRP A 170 4.83 -11.53 6.44
C TRP A 170 5.15 -12.08 5.06
N ARG A 171 4.46 -13.17 4.69
CA ARG A 171 4.51 -13.78 3.34
C ARG A 171 5.96 -14.10 2.95
N GLU A 172 6.40 -13.66 1.78
CA GLU A 172 7.75 -13.87 1.26
C GLU A 172 8.85 -13.27 2.14
N LYS A 173 8.54 -12.24 2.94
CA LYS A 173 9.51 -11.68 3.89
C LYS A 173 9.74 -12.59 5.09
N ALA A 174 8.81 -13.49 5.42
CA ALA A 174 8.96 -14.40 6.56
C ALA A 174 10.14 -15.36 6.39
N THR A 175 10.52 -15.68 5.14
CA THR A 175 11.63 -16.59 4.82
C THR A 175 12.91 -15.83 4.44
N SER A 176 13.03 -14.55 4.80
CA SER A 176 14.25 -13.78 4.54
C SER A 176 15.46 -14.42 5.24
N PRO A 177 16.65 -14.43 4.61
CA PRO A 177 17.84 -15.13 5.14
C PRO A 177 18.56 -14.36 6.27
N ILE A 178 17.82 -13.58 7.07
CA ILE A 178 18.31 -12.78 8.19
C ILE A 178 18.42 -13.67 9.44
N LYS A 179 19.44 -13.44 10.24
CA LYS A 179 19.77 -14.22 11.44
C LYS A 179 20.02 -13.32 12.66
N ILE A 180 20.02 -13.93 13.84
CA ILE A 180 20.45 -13.27 15.08
C ILE A 180 21.90 -12.78 14.91
N GLY A 181 22.16 -11.55 15.34
CA GLY A 181 23.45 -10.88 15.22
C GLY A 181 23.57 -9.98 13.98
N ASP A 182 22.74 -10.17 12.96
CA ASP A 182 22.77 -9.30 11.77
C ASP A 182 22.35 -7.87 12.14
N PHE A 183 23.09 -6.87 11.65
CA PHE A 183 22.64 -5.48 11.67
C PHE A 183 21.91 -5.19 10.35
N VAL A 184 20.62 -4.88 10.47
CA VAL A 184 19.75 -4.73 9.30
C VAL A 184 19.18 -3.33 9.17
N GLU A 185 18.94 -2.91 7.94
CA GLU A 185 18.02 -1.84 7.59
C GLU A 185 16.72 -2.46 7.05
N ALA A 186 15.59 -2.13 7.68
CA ALA A 186 14.27 -2.57 7.27
C ALA A 186 13.39 -1.36 6.94
N THR A 187 13.05 -1.23 5.66
CA THR A 187 12.32 -0.06 5.12
C THR A 187 10.81 -0.28 5.08
N ASN A 188 10.05 0.82 5.03
CA ASN A 188 8.61 0.82 4.77
C ASN A 188 7.81 -0.11 5.72
N LEU A 189 8.22 -0.18 6.98
CA LEU A 189 7.55 -0.95 8.02
C LEU A 189 6.31 -0.20 8.49
N ALA A 190 5.20 -0.91 8.65
CA ALA A 190 3.97 -0.35 9.20
C ALA A 190 3.93 -0.57 10.71
N ILE A 191 3.77 0.51 11.47
CA ILE A 191 3.57 0.44 12.92
C ILE A 191 2.16 -0.08 13.20
N THR A 192 2.08 -1.17 13.95
CA THR A 192 0.84 -1.74 14.46
C THR A 192 0.94 -1.90 15.98
N LYS A 193 -0.20 -2.18 16.63
CA LYS A 193 -0.21 -2.53 18.04
C LYS A 193 -0.86 -3.89 18.23
N PHE A 194 -0.23 -4.72 19.04
CA PHE A 194 -0.76 -6.01 19.46
C PHE A 194 -0.61 -6.11 20.97
N ASN A 195 -1.70 -6.38 21.69
CA ASN A 195 -1.71 -6.40 23.16
C ASN A 195 -1.06 -5.17 23.81
N SER A 196 -1.35 -3.98 23.28
CA SER A 196 -0.79 -2.68 23.73
C SER A 196 0.71 -2.47 23.49
N GLU A 197 1.41 -3.45 22.90
CA GLU A 197 2.81 -3.30 22.47
C GLU A 197 2.88 -2.88 21.01
N SER A 198 3.77 -1.93 20.70
CA SER A 198 4.04 -1.50 19.34
C SER A 198 4.87 -2.57 18.63
N THR A 199 4.47 -2.93 17.40
CA THR A 199 5.21 -3.85 16.54
C THR A 199 5.40 -3.22 15.15
N ALA A 200 6.46 -3.59 14.46
CA ALA A 200 6.75 -3.14 13.11
C ALA A 200 6.47 -4.27 12.12
N GLY A 201 5.40 -4.15 11.33
CA GLY A 201 5.00 -5.15 10.34
C GLY A 201 5.60 -4.87 8.97
N SER A 202 6.16 -5.88 8.32
CA SER A 202 6.57 -5.76 6.91
C SER A 202 5.36 -5.49 6.01
N THR A 203 5.51 -4.59 5.04
CA THR A 203 4.53 -4.31 4.00
C THR A 203 4.96 -4.92 2.67
N ALA A 204 4.11 -4.82 1.64
CA ALA A 204 4.48 -5.23 0.28
C ALA A 204 5.72 -4.47 -0.26
N ARG A 205 6.00 -3.27 0.25
CA ARG A 205 7.15 -2.43 -0.14
C ARG A 205 8.36 -2.59 0.78
N THR A 206 8.26 -3.40 1.83
CA THR A 206 9.37 -3.59 2.75
C THR A 206 10.52 -4.30 2.06
N LEU A 207 11.68 -3.64 2.10
CA LEU A 207 12.98 -4.21 1.77
C LEU A 207 13.77 -4.32 3.05
N ILE A 208 14.48 -5.43 3.23
CA ILE A 208 15.35 -5.66 4.38
C ILE A 208 16.71 -6.05 3.85
N LYS A 209 17.75 -5.37 4.35
CA LYS A 209 19.14 -5.60 3.95
C LYS A 209 20.00 -5.73 5.20
N VAL A 210 20.86 -6.72 5.23
CA VAL A 210 21.99 -6.75 6.17
C VAL A 210 23.02 -5.73 5.65
N ILE A 211 23.47 -4.82 6.52
CA ILE A 211 24.33 -3.69 6.12
C ILE A 211 25.67 -3.65 6.86
N LEU A 212 25.97 -4.66 7.67
CA LEU A 212 27.27 -4.91 8.29
C LEU A 212 27.65 -6.39 8.18
#